data_AF-A0A286TXG3-F1
#
_entry.id   AF-A0A286TXG3-F1
#
_cell.length_a   1.000
_cell.length_b   1.000
_cell.length_c   1.000
_cell.angle_alpha   90.00
_cell.angle_beta   90.00
_cell.angle_gamma   90.00
#
_symmetry.space_group_name_H-M   'P 1'
#
loop_
_entity.id
_entity.type
_entity.pdbx_description
1 polymer ?
#
loop_
_entity_poly.entity_id
_entity_poly.type
_entity_poly.pdbx_seq_one_letter_code
_entity_poly.pdbx_strand_id
1 'polypeptide(L)'
;MKKKIIVFALAEIFIFIASSIIQTTEGAGIHLRSTYTELTAFQVQQLPHKSIRKVKKWGFFGHSTVNHNYEEKTINGDQVVVDHSTGLTWHQSGSEKHLGWKKVSAWLTDLNEKGYAGYSDWRLPTVEEALTLLESTKNNDGLYIDSVFDKKQKLIWTGDSFKSGDSDVWSIGINRGVWEVRLHKGSVGWMNTTLNFRFVRPLRSGILQRLKGDEVSSAMLQNEKLWLIVEDTEMPPVTDLQKRKIVDVIGAKESNVELRSFYSDLSVSEVQSMPYISIRSDEKWGFYGYSTIKHKYEKSYLNGDNVVIDNATGLMWHQSGSDKYMGWSEAKKWVKRLNNKGYAGHYDWRLPTLEEAATLIEPGERINGLHIDTAFDINQSWIWTGDSCGPDGAWDVEFGNGSVHWSNISDDINYYVVRPVRTVKRRKVLKTDKSKGENRTSSTGINKGVVLERKTYNVFTQKDSNVYHKMNCSVLYNTGNLVEYESPQDAGKAGGLPCNYCNP
;
A
#
# COMPACT_ATOMS: atom_id res chain seq x y z
N MET A 1 -6.03 -48.44 9.32
CA MET A 1 -5.72 -47.41 8.31
C MET A 1 -6.82 -47.18 7.28
N LYS A 2 -7.48 -48.21 6.71
CA LYS A 2 -8.53 -48.00 5.68
C LYS A 2 -9.79 -47.23 6.16
N LYS A 3 -10.21 -47.37 7.43
CA LYS A 3 -11.33 -46.57 7.99
C LYS A 3 -11.02 -45.07 8.16
N LYS A 4 -9.75 -44.68 8.36
CA LYS A 4 -9.37 -43.26 8.53
C LYS A 4 -9.30 -42.51 7.20
N ILE A 5 -8.90 -43.20 6.12
CA ILE A 5 -8.82 -42.61 4.77
C ILE A 5 -10.23 -42.35 4.20
N ILE A 6 -11.20 -43.23 4.48
CA ILE A 6 -12.59 -43.03 4.07
C ILE A 6 -13.23 -41.82 4.79
N VAL A 7 -12.88 -41.59 6.06
CA VAL A 7 -13.37 -40.40 6.81
C VAL A 7 -12.78 -39.10 6.26
N PHE A 8 -11.51 -39.09 5.85
CA PHE A 8 -10.88 -37.93 5.22
C PHE A 8 -11.44 -37.64 3.82
N ALA A 9 -11.66 -38.67 3.00
CA ALA A 9 -12.27 -38.51 1.68
C ALA A 9 -13.74 -38.05 1.78
N LEU A 10 -14.49 -38.54 2.78
CA LEU A 10 -15.85 -38.08 3.03
C LEU A 10 -15.89 -36.64 3.57
N ALA A 11 -14.89 -36.20 4.34
CA ALA A 11 -14.78 -34.82 4.82
C ALA A 11 -14.46 -33.84 3.68
N GLU A 12 -13.55 -34.18 2.76
CA GLU A 12 -13.26 -33.34 1.59
C GLU A 12 -14.42 -33.30 0.60
N ILE A 13 -15.14 -34.41 0.42
CA ILE A 13 -16.38 -34.45 -0.36
C ILE A 13 -17.50 -33.65 0.33
N PHE A 14 -17.60 -33.66 1.66
CA PHE A 14 -18.56 -32.83 2.39
C PHE A 14 -18.20 -31.34 2.31
N ILE A 15 -16.91 -30.98 2.27
CA ILE A 15 -16.44 -29.59 2.07
C ILE A 15 -16.77 -29.12 0.64
N PHE A 16 -16.55 -29.97 -0.36
CA PHE A 16 -16.90 -29.63 -1.76
C PHE A 16 -18.41 -29.57 -1.98
N ILE A 17 -19.18 -30.53 -1.45
CA ILE A 17 -20.64 -30.52 -1.56
C ILE A 17 -21.23 -29.39 -0.69
N ALA A 18 -20.68 -29.05 0.48
CA ALA A 18 -21.08 -27.87 1.24
C ALA A 18 -20.77 -26.59 0.46
N SER A 19 -19.61 -26.49 -0.21
CA SER A 19 -19.29 -25.32 -1.05
C SER A 19 -20.19 -25.18 -2.28
N SER A 20 -20.69 -26.29 -2.83
CA SER A 20 -21.66 -26.29 -3.95
C SER A 20 -23.12 -26.19 -3.50
N ILE A 21 -23.47 -26.61 -2.28
CA ILE A 21 -24.81 -26.44 -1.67
C ILE A 21 -24.97 -25.02 -1.11
N ILE A 22 -23.90 -24.37 -0.62
CA ILE A 22 -23.90 -22.95 -0.23
C ILE A 22 -24.24 -22.04 -1.43
N GLN A 23 -23.99 -22.47 -2.67
CA GLN A 23 -24.49 -21.77 -3.87
C GLN A 23 -26.00 -21.94 -4.14
N THR A 24 -26.75 -22.66 -3.31
CA THR A 24 -28.20 -22.90 -3.56
C THR A 24 -29.15 -22.49 -2.45
N THR A 25 -28.69 -21.89 -1.34
CA THR A 25 -29.60 -21.28 -0.35
C THR A 25 -29.00 -20.06 0.36
N GLU A 26 -28.60 -19.01 -0.35
CA GLU A 26 -28.31 -17.71 0.25
C GLU A 26 -28.97 -16.60 -0.57
N GLY A 27 -29.87 -15.84 0.06
CA GLY A 27 -30.64 -14.79 -0.59
C GLY A 27 -29.73 -13.72 -1.21
N ALA A 28 -30.17 -13.16 -2.33
CA ALA A 28 -29.47 -12.11 -3.08
C ALA A 28 -29.05 -10.93 -2.17
N GLY A 29 -27.82 -10.98 -1.65
CA GLY A 29 -27.25 -9.89 -0.86
C GLY A 29 -26.92 -8.70 -1.74
N ILE A 30 -27.26 -7.50 -1.27
CA ILE A 30 -26.93 -6.24 -1.96
C ILE A 30 -25.43 -6.02 -1.81
N HIS A 31 -24.71 -5.97 -2.94
CA HIS A 31 -23.28 -5.68 -2.95
C HIS A 31 -23.04 -4.18 -3.13
N LEU A 32 -22.48 -3.53 -2.12
CA LEU A 32 -22.12 -2.11 -2.14
C LEU A 32 -20.60 -1.97 -2.06
N ARG A 33 -20.03 -1.01 -2.81
CA ARG A 33 -18.61 -0.70 -2.69
C ARG A 33 -18.29 -0.11 -1.31
N SER A 34 -17.26 -0.66 -0.68
CA SER A 34 -16.74 -0.26 0.63
C SER A 34 -15.42 0.52 0.58
N THR A 35 -14.79 0.63 -0.59
CA THR A 35 -13.53 1.36 -0.81
C THR A 35 -13.79 2.71 -1.44
N TYR A 36 -13.14 3.80 -1.01
CA TYR A 36 -13.32 5.11 -1.64
C TYR A 36 -12.68 5.20 -3.03
N THR A 37 -13.24 6.03 -3.89
CA THR A 37 -12.69 6.28 -5.23
C THR A 37 -13.03 7.70 -5.70
N GLU A 38 -12.37 8.13 -6.77
CA GLU A 38 -12.68 9.39 -7.42
C GLU A 38 -13.73 9.16 -8.51
N LEU A 39 -14.87 9.85 -8.41
CA LEU A 39 -16.01 9.65 -9.29
C LEU A 39 -16.38 10.93 -10.03
N THR A 40 -16.58 10.81 -11.34
CA THR A 40 -17.25 11.84 -12.15
C THR A 40 -18.75 11.87 -11.85
N ALA A 41 -19.41 12.98 -12.19
CA ALA A 41 -20.87 13.05 -12.06
C ALA A 41 -21.59 12.00 -12.90
N PHE A 42 -21.03 11.63 -14.06
CA PHE A 42 -21.55 10.55 -14.88
C PHE A 42 -21.47 9.20 -14.16
N GLN A 43 -20.33 8.83 -13.59
CA GLN A 43 -20.18 7.57 -12.86
C GLN A 43 -21.14 7.48 -11.66
N VAL A 44 -21.31 8.56 -10.90
CA VAL A 44 -22.29 8.61 -9.79
C VAL A 44 -23.73 8.43 -10.30
N GLN A 45 -24.05 8.95 -11.48
CA GLN A 45 -25.35 8.73 -12.14
C GLN A 45 -25.52 7.30 -12.67
N GLN A 46 -24.47 6.48 -12.73
CA GLN A 46 -24.54 5.06 -13.15
C GLN A 46 -24.54 4.05 -11.99
N LEU A 47 -24.33 4.48 -10.74
CA LEU A 47 -24.32 3.57 -9.56
C LEU A 47 -25.59 2.68 -9.46
N PRO A 48 -25.52 1.44 -8.98
CA PRO A 48 -26.70 0.59 -8.89
C PRO A 48 -27.67 1.06 -7.79
N HIS A 49 -28.79 0.35 -7.66
CA HIS A 49 -29.76 0.49 -6.55
C HIS A 49 -30.34 1.89 -6.33
N LYS A 50 -30.61 2.62 -7.41
CA LYS A 50 -31.12 4.00 -7.33
C LYS A 50 -32.15 4.32 -8.41
N SER A 51 -33.02 5.27 -8.07
CA SER A 51 -33.96 5.91 -9.00
C SER A 51 -33.62 7.40 -9.12
N ILE A 52 -33.37 7.86 -10.35
CA ILE A 52 -33.07 9.26 -10.62
C ILE A 52 -34.34 9.98 -11.10
N ARG A 53 -34.75 11.02 -10.38
CA ARG A 53 -35.82 11.94 -10.81
C ARG A 53 -35.30 13.05 -11.71
N LYS A 54 -34.09 13.57 -11.45
CA LYS A 54 -33.53 14.71 -12.19
C LYS A 54 -32.00 14.70 -12.20
N VAL A 55 -31.41 14.61 -13.39
CA VAL A 55 -29.97 14.70 -13.59
C VAL A 55 -29.49 16.16 -13.58
N LYS A 56 -28.27 16.39 -13.06
CA LYS A 56 -27.58 17.69 -13.07
C LYS A 56 -26.10 17.50 -13.38
N LYS A 57 -25.44 18.55 -13.89
CA LYS A 57 -23.98 18.52 -14.13
C LYS A 57 -23.18 18.17 -12.87
N TRP A 58 -23.69 18.57 -11.69
CA TRP A 58 -23.07 18.33 -10.40
C TRP A 58 -23.51 17.04 -9.68
N GLY A 59 -24.39 16.21 -10.26
CA GLY A 59 -24.95 15.03 -9.59
C GLY A 59 -26.40 14.75 -10.01
N PHE A 60 -27.29 14.46 -9.06
CA PHE A 60 -28.70 14.18 -9.37
C PHE A 60 -29.64 14.33 -8.15
N PHE A 61 -30.93 14.47 -8.42
CA PHE A 61 -32.01 14.26 -7.45
C PHE A 61 -32.61 12.87 -7.66
N GLY A 62 -32.76 12.11 -6.58
CA GLY A 62 -33.16 10.71 -6.62
C GLY A 62 -33.18 10.08 -5.24
N HIS A 63 -33.43 8.79 -5.21
CA HIS A 63 -33.51 7.99 -3.98
C HIS A 63 -32.98 6.57 -4.22
N SER A 64 -32.70 5.86 -3.13
CA SER A 64 -32.36 4.43 -3.11
C SER A 64 -33.55 3.59 -3.57
N THR A 65 -33.27 2.46 -4.21
CA THR A 65 -34.28 1.40 -4.45
C THR A 65 -34.11 0.21 -3.51
N VAL A 66 -33.19 0.31 -2.54
CA VAL A 66 -32.99 -0.72 -1.52
C VAL A 66 -34.17 -0.71 -0.57
N ASN A 67 -34.73 -1.90 -0.29
CA ASN A 67 -35.72 -2.08 0.76
C ASN A 67 -35.00 -2.39 2.07
N HIS A 68 -34.92 -1.41 2.95
CA HIS A 68 -34.14 -1.51 4.18
C HIS A 68 -34.87 -2.28 5.28
N ASN A 69 -34.08 -2.95 6.12
CA ASN A 69 -34.54 -3.54 7.37
C ASN A 69 -33.67 -3.00 8.49
N TYR A 70 -34.01 -1.80 8.95
CA TYR A 70 -33.29 -1.09 9.99
C TYR A 70 -33.71 -1.60 11.38
N GLU A 71 -32.71 -1.85 12.22
CA GLU A 71 -32.87 -2.16 13.63
C GLU A 71 -32.04 -1.17 14.45
N GLU A 72 -32.71 -0.34 15.24
CA GLU A 72 -32.04 0.54 16.21
C GLU A 72 -31.54 -0.29 17.40
N LYS A 73 -30.28 -0.08 17.78
CA LYS A 73 -29.67 -0.72 18.95
C LYS A 73 -28.91 0.29 19.80
N THR A 74 -28.98 0.07 21.10
CA THR A 74 -28.07 0.67 22.06
C THR A 74 -27.01 -0.36 22.44
N ILE A 75 -25.74 -0.09 22.12
CA ILE A 75 -24.60 -0.95 22.46
C ILE A 75 -23.66 -0.16 23.34
N ASN A 76 -23.38 -0.62 24.56
CA ASN A 76 -22.54 0.09 25.54
C ASN A 76 -22.99 1.54 25.84
N GLY A 77 -24.29 1.83 25.71
CA GLY A 77 -24.85 3.18 25.88
C GLY A 77 -24.85 4.03 24.61
N ASP A 78 -24.20 3.58 23.54
CA ASP A 78 -24.12 4.26 22.25
C ASP A 78 -25.21 3.78 21.28
N GLN A 79 -25.79 4.71 20.50
CA GLN A 79 -26.88 4.42 19.56
C GLN A 79 -26.36 4.10 18.16
N VAL A 80 -26.72 2.93 17.64
CA VAL A 80 -26.40 2.47 16.29
C VAL A 80 -27.65 2.00 15.55
N VAL A 81 -27.60 2.04 14.23
CA VAL A 81 -28.65 1.46 13.37
C VAL A 81 -28.03 0.35 12.55
N VAL A 82 -28.50 -0.88 12.75
CA VAL A 82 -28.09 -2.06 11.96
C VAL A 82 -29.04 -2.19 10.79
N ASP A 83 -28.51 -2.17 9.58
CA ASP A 83 -29.28 -2.43 8.36
C ASP A 83 -29.05 -3.86 7.89
N HIS A 84 -30.03 -4.73 8.15
CA HIS A 84 -29.94 -6.15 7.79
C HIS A 84 -29.98 -6.39 6.27
N SER A 85 -30.45 -5.43 5.48
CA SER A 85 -30.51 -5.55 4.02
C SER A 85 -29.15 -5.31 3.35
N THR A 86 -28.35 -4.38 3.89
CA THR A 86 -27.03 -4.03 3.36
C THR A 86 -25.88 -4.65 4.17
N GLY A 87 -26.17 -5.16 5.37
CA GLY A 87 -25.15 -5.63 6.31
C GLY A 87 -24.32 -4.50 6.91
N LEU A 88 -24.77 -3.25 6.83
CA LEU A 88 -24.05 -2.09 7.36
C LEU A 88 -24.55 -1.74 8.77
N THR A 89 -23.65 -1.27 9.62
CA THR A 89 -24.01 -0.66 10.91
C THR A 89 -23.64 0.81 10.88
N TRP A 90 -24.62 1.67 11.13
CA TRP A 90 -24.51 3.11 11.05
C TRP A 90 -24.49 3.74 12.43
N HIS A 91 -23.72 4.81 12.58
CA HIS A 91 -23.86 5.68 13.74
C HIS A 91 -25.19 6.44 13.67
N GLN A 92 -26.05 6.29 14.68
CA GLN A 92 -27.45 6.74 14.64
C GLN A 92 -27.59 8.26 14.62
N SER A 93 -26.69 8.98 15.33
CA SER A 93 -26.72 10.45 15.38
C SER A 93 -25.63 11.18 14.62
N GLY A 94 -24.67 10.52 13.96
CA GLY A 94 -23.50 11.17 13.35
C GLY A 94 -22.78 12.21 14.23
N SER A 95 -22.10 13.16 13.59
CA SER A 95 -21.43 14.27 14.27
C SER A 95 -22.43 15.31 14.79
N GLU A 96 -22.18 15.87 15.97
CA GLU A 96 -23.06 16.89 16.54
C GLU A 96 -22.99 18.24 15.82
N LYS A 97 -21.85 18.55 15.20
CA LYS A 97 -21.58 19.83 14.53
C LYS A 97 -21.16 19.57 13.09
N HIS A 98 -21.29 20.60 12.27
CA HIS A 98 -20.70 20.59 10.94
C HIS A 98 -19.17 20.57 11.06
N LEU A 99 -18.54 19.67 10.31
CA LEU A 99 -17.10 19.52 10.26
C LEU A 99 -16.58 19.97 8.90
N GLY A 100 -15.53 20.78 8.93
CA GLY A 100 -14.73 21.08 7.75
C GLY A 100 -13.90 19.85 7.40
N TRP A 101 -13.65 19.62 6.12
CA TRP A 101 -13.04 18.38 5.62
C TRP A 101 -11.76 17.97 6.37
N LYS A 102 -10.85 18.91 6.65
CA LYS A 102 -9.59 18.66 7.39
C LYS A 102 -9.80 18.12 8.81
N LYS A 103 -10.95 18.38 9.44
CA LYS A 103 -11.28 17.93 10.80
C LYS A 103 -11.99 16.57 10.83
N VAL A 104 -12.43 16.06 9.68
CA VAL A 104 -13.18 14.81 9.59
C VAL A 104 -12.32 13.62 10.00
N SER A 105 -11.08 13.54 9.50
CA SER A 105 -10.17 12.44 9.87
C SER A 105 -9.86 12.44 11.37
N ALA A 106 -9.56 13.59 11.97
CA ALA A 106 -9.31 13.68 13.41
C ALA A 106 -10.54 13.27 14.24
N TRP A 107 -11.75 13.64 13.81
CA TRP A 107 -12.98 13.24 14.49
C TRP A 107 -13.24 11.72 14.39
N LEU A 108 -12.96 11.10 13.25
CA LEU A 108 -13.06 9.64 13.08
C LEU A 108 -12.01 8.89 13.91
N THR A 109 -10.78 9.42 13.98
CA THR A 109 -9.73 8.86 14.84
C THR A 109 -10.17 8.88 16.30
N ASP A 110 -10.66 10.02 16.81
CA ASP A 110 -11.17 10.14 18.19
C ASP A 110 -12.36 9.19 18.46
N LEU A 111 -13.29 9.06 17.51
CA LEU A 111 -14.42 8.12 17.62
C LEU A 111 -13.94 6.67 17.76
N ASN A 112 -12.94 6.28 16.96
CA ASN A 112 -12.39 4.93 16.95
C ASN A 112 -11.50 4.63 18.17
N GLU A 113 -10.71 5.60 18.62
CA GLU A 113 -9.90 5.48 19.84
C GLU A 113 -10.79 5.31 21.10
N LYS A 114 -11.94 5.98 21.13
CA LYS A 114 -12.94 5.82 22.20
C LYS A 114 -13.69 4.49 22.13
N GLY A 115 -13.60 3.77 21.01
CA GLY A 115 -14.28 2.49 20.83
C GLY A 115 -15.81 2.64 20.85
N TYR A 116 -16.37 3.61 20.11
CA TYR A 116 -17.82 3.87 20.09
C TYR A 116 -18.62 2.59 19.80
N ALA A 117 -19.61 2.30 20.64
CA ALA A 117 -20.39 1.06 20.65
C ALA A 117 -19.54 -0.23 20.75
N GLY A 118 -18.33 -0.14 21.29
CA GLY A 118 -17.35 -1.23 21.36
C GLY A 118 -16.54 -1.47 20.08
N TYR A 119 -16.57 -0.54 19.11
CA TYR A 119 -15.92 -0.70 17.81
C TYR A 119 -14.95 0.44 17.47
N SER A 120 -13.91 0.14 16.69
CA SER A 120 -12.83 1.06 16.31
C SER A 120 -12.57 1.11 14.79
N ASP A 121 -13.52 0.62 14.00
CA ASP A 121 -13.48 0.53 12.52
C ASP A 121 -14.50 1.46 11.84
N TRP A 122 -14.96 2.52 12.53
CA TRP A 122 -15.88 3.51 11.99
C TRP A 122 -15.21 4.34 10.89
N ARG A 123 -15.90 4.46 9.75
CA ARG A 123 -15.40 5.18 8.56
C ARG A 123 -16.50 6.00 7.89
N LEU A 124 -16.12 6.90 6.98
CA LEU A 124 -17.09 7.55 6.11
C LEU A 124 -17.79 6.52 5.20
N PRO A 125 -19.04 6.78 4.79
CA PRO A 125 -19.68 6.01 3.75
C PRO A 125 -19.05 6.34 2.38
N THR A 126 -19.05 5.37 1.47
CA THR A 126 -18.96 5.68 0.04
C THR A 126 -20.25 6.39 -0.44
N VAL A 127 -20.25 6.98 -1.63
CA VAL A 127 -21.45 7.55 -2.25
C VAL A 127 -22.52 6.49 -2.44
N GLU A 128 -22.12 5.27 -2.76
CA GLU A 128 -23.03 4.16 -2.97
C GLU A 128 -23.71 3.74 -1.66
N GLU A 129 -22.94 3.63 -0.57
CA GLU A 129 -23.47 3.35 0.77
C GLU A 129 -24.32 4.52 1.30
N ALA A 130 -23.86 5.77 1.16
CA ALA A 130 -24.60 6.93 1.62
C ALA A 130 -25.90 7.17 0.83
N LEU A 131 -25.91 6.80 -0.46
CA LEU A 131 -27.08 6.87 -1.32
C LEU A 131 -28.19 5.92 -0.83
N THR A 132 -27.85 4.78 -0.21
CA THR A 132 -28.88 3.85 0.26
C THR A 132 -29.78 4.50 1.31
N LEU A 133 -29.26 5.43 2.12
CA LEU A 133 -30.04 6.17 3.11
C LEU A 133 -31.13 7.10 2.51
N LEU A 134 -31.10 7.40 1.21
CA LEU A 134 -32.07 8.31 0.60
C LEU A 134 -33.41 7.61 0.34
N GLU A 135 -34.41 7.99 1.13
CA GLU A 135 -35.79 7.50 0.95
C GLU A 135 -36.52 8.18 -0.22
N SER A 136 -37.54 7.51 -0.75
CA SER A 136 -38.34 8.03 -1.87
C SER A 136 -39.26 9.19 -1.47
N THR A 137 -39.65 9.25 -0.20
CA THR A 137 -40.51 10.27 0.40
C THR A 137 -39.85 10.89 1.62
N LYS A 138 -40.37 12.05 2.04
CA LYS A 138 -39.91 12.71 3.26
C LYS A 138 -40.57 12.10 4.48
N ASN A 139 -39.81 11.94 5.55
CA ASN A 139 -40.32 11.69 6.88
C ASN A 139 -40.98 12.96 7.49
N ASN A 140 -41.49 12.83 8.72
CA ASN A 140 -42.16 13.93 9.43
C ASN A 140 -41.24 15.13 9.74
N ASP A 141 -39.93 14.94 9.76
CA ASP A 141 -38.94 16.03 9.91
C ASP A 141 -38.55 16.67 8.56
N GLY A 142 -39.19 16.26 7.46
CA GLY A 142 -38.98 16.81 6.13
C GLY A 142 -37.70 16.33 5.44
N LEU A 143 -37.12 15.22 5.88
CA LEU A 143 -35.90 14.61 5.34
C LEU A 143 -36.21 13.31 4.58
N TYR A 144 -35.45 13.06 3.52
CA TYR A 144 -35.45 11.81 2.75
C TYR A 144 -34.52 10.78 3.41
N ILE A 145 -34.85 10.36 4.62
CA ILE A 145 -34.17 9.30 5.39
C ILE A 145 -35.17 8.69 6.36
N ASP A 146 -35.00 7.41 6.69
CA ASP A 146 -35.81 6.74 7.70
C ASP A 146 -35.75 7.48 9.05
N SER A 147 -36.88 7.52 9.76
CA SER A 147 -37.02 8.19 11.07
C SER A 147 -36.18 7.57 12.19
N VAL A 148 -35.63 6.37 12.00
CA VAL A 148 -34.69 5.74 12.94
C VAL A 148 -33.38 6.52 13.08
N PHE A 149 -33.03 7.34 12.08
CA PHE A 149 -31.85 8.18 12.11
C PHE A 149 -32.14 9.55 12.70
N ASP A 150 -31.18 10.09 13.47
CA ASP A 150 -31.29 11.45 14.00
C ASP A 150 -31.44 12.49 12.88
N LYS A 151 -32.35 13.44 13.11
CA LYS A 151 -32.76 14.47 12.15
C LYS A 151 -31.77 15.63 11.97
N LYS A 152 -30.72 15.73 12.80
CA LYS A 152 -29.76 16.83 12.75
C LYS A 152 -28.95 16.81 11.46
N GLN A 153 -28.62 15.62 10.95
CA GLN A 153 -27.87 15.46 9.70
C GLN A 153 -28.73 15.76 8.48
N LYS A 154 -28.68 17.00 7.99
CA LYS A 154 -29.38 17.38 6.74
C LYS A 154 -28.57 17.13 5.47
N LEU A 155 -27.24 17.09 5.61
CA LEU A 155 -26.26 16.83 4.56
C LEU A 155 -25.05 16.13 5.17
N ILE A 156 -24.61 15.03 4.56
CA ILE A 156 -23.46 14.25 5.05
C ILE A 156 -22.34 14.19 4.02
N TRP A 157 -21.10 14.21 4.50
CA TRP A 157 -19.92 13.89 3.69
C TRP A 157 -19.87 12.41 3.37
N THR A 158 -19.33 12.09 2.19
CA THR A 158 -18.89 10.74 1.80
C THR A 158 -17.36 10.73 1.69
N GLY A 159 -16.76 9.55 1.65
CA GLY A 159 -15.32 9.40 1.45
C GLY A 159 -14.86 9.51 0.00
N ASP A 160 -15.77 9.55 -0.97
CA ASP A 160 -15.42 9.65 -2.39
C ASP A 160 -15.12 11.08 -2.82
N SER A 161 -14.07 11.24 -3.62
CA SER A 161 -13.71 12.50 -4.24
C SER A 161 -14.43 12.70 -5.58
N PHE A 162 -14.67 13.96 -5.93
CA PHE A 162 -15.23 14.35 -7.22
C PHE A 162 -14.12 14.55 -8.25
N LYS A 163 -14.26 13.87 -9.39
CA LYS A 163 -13.44 14.07 -10.59
C LYS A 163 -14.14 15.05 -11.54
N SER A 164 -13.52 16.19 -11.84
CA SER A 164 -13.99 17.06 -12.92
C SER A 164 -13.82 16.37 -14.27
N GLY A 165 -14.86 16.37 -15.10
CA GLY A 165 -14.71 16.03 -16.53
C GLY A 165 -14.05 17.20 -17.28
N ASP A 166 -13.35 16.91 -18.37
CA ASP A 166 -12.48 17.78 -19.19
C ASP A 166 -13.08 19.10 -19.74
N SER A 167 -14.23 19.59 -19.24
CA SER A 167 -14.87 20.82 -19.71
C SER A 167 -15.01 21.93 -18.67
N ASP A 168 -14.69 21.71 -17.39
CA ASP A 168 -14.81 22.74 -16.35
C ASP A 168 -13.42 23.30 -15.97
N VAL A 169 -12.91 24.17 -16.86
CA VAL A 169 -11.62 24.90 -16.82
C VAL A 169 -11.56 25.96 -15.69
N TRP A 170 -11.97 25.62 -14.47
CA TRP A 170 -11.94 26.54 -13.33
C TRP A 170 -11.46 25.93 -12.01
N SER A 171 -10.73 24.82 -12.04
CA SER A 171 -10.05 24.33 -10.83
C SER A 171 -8.53 24.25 -11.01
N ILE A 172 -7.94 25.41 -11.36
CA ILE A 172 -6.54 25.70 -11.05
C ILE A 172 -6.36 25.49 -9.54
N GLY A 173 -5.41 24.63 -9.18
CA GLY A 173 -5.45 23.82 -7.98
C GLY A 173 -5.41 24.58 -6.66
N ILE A 174 -6.48 24.46 -5.85
CA ILE A 174 -6.45 24.46 -4.36
C ILE A 174 -7.70 23.75 -3.77
N ASN A 175 -8.57 23.11 -4.57
CA ASN A 175 -9.94 22.78 -4.16
C ASN A 175 -10.31 21.32 -4.44
N ARG A 176 -10.11 20.42 -3.47
CA ARG A 176 -10.61 19.04 -3.56
C ARG A 176 -12.14 19.05 -3.53
N GLY A 177 -12.78 18.50 -4.56
CA GLY A 177 -14.22 18.22 -4.59
C GLY A 177 -14.50 16.90 -3.88
N VAL A 178 -15.52 16.86 -3.03
CA VAL A 178 -15.96 15.65 -2.33
C VAL A 178 -17.45 15.48 -2.52
N TRP A 179 -17.90 14.23 -2.66
CA TRP A 179 -19.31 13.91 -2.77
C TRP A 179 -20.05 14.02 -1.43
N GLU A 180 -21.29 14.48 -1.51
CA GLU A 180 -22.20 14.67 -0.39
C GLU A 180 -23.59 14.13 -0.73
N VAL A 181 -24.26 13.60 0.30
CA VAL A 181 -25.67 13.20 0.23
C VAL A 181 -26.51 14.22 0.99
N ARG A 182 -27.50 14.81 0.31
CA ARG A 182 -28.36 15.86 0.85
C ARG A 182 -29.72 15.28 1.25
N LEU A 183 -29.81 14.81 2.48
CA LEU A 183 -31.01 14.20 3.05
C LEU A 183 -32.23 15.16 3.03
N HIS A 184 -32.04 16.47 3.19
CA HIS A 184 -33.16 17.44 3.10
C HIS A 184 -33.70 17.69 1.67
N LYS A 185 -32.95 17.31 0.63
CA LYS A 185 -33.27 17.56 -0.79
C LYS A 185 -33.54 16.29 -1.60
N GLY A 186 -33.13 15.12 -1.11
CA GLY A 186 -33.22 13.88 -1.88
C GLY A 186 -32.29 13.94 -3.09
N SER A 187 -31.00 14.20 -2.84
CA SER A 187 -30.03 14.40 -3.92
C SER A 187 -28.62 14.03 -3.51
N VAL A 188 -27.85 13.58 -4.49
CA VAL A 188 -26.40 13.37 -4.41
C VAL A 188 -25.72 14.45 -5.25
N GLY A 189 -24.67 15.05 -4.71
CA GLY A 189 -23.89 16.06 -5.42
C GLY A 189 -22.48 16.15 -4.86
N TRP A 190 -21.65 17.02 -5.41
CA TRP A 190 -20.31 17.28 -4.87
C TRP A 190 -20.15 18.73 -4.47
N MET A 191 -19.13 18.98 -3.64
CA MET A 191 -18.78 20.32 -3.19
C MET A 191 -17.27 20.45 -2.94
N ASN A 192 -16.76 21.66 -3.11
CA ASN A 192 -15.41 22.03 -2.73
C ASN A 192 -15.24 22.03 -1.19
N THR A 193 -14.20 21.34 -0.71
CA THR A 193 -13.86 21.16 0.71
C THR A 193 -13.32 22.40 1.42
N THR A 194 -12.82 23.42 0.71
CA THR A 194 -12.11 24.57 1.31
C THR A 194 -13.01 25.50 2.11
N LEU A 195 -14.28 25.64 1.73
CA LEU A 195 -15.23 26.60 2.34
C LEU A 195 -16.49 25.94 2.89
N ASN A 196 -16.56 24.61 2.89
CA ASN A 196 -17.79 23.88 3.20
C ASN A 196 -17.65 22.99 4.42
N PHE A 197 -18.71 22.99 5.23
CA PHE A 197 -18.83 22.17 6.42
C PHE A 197 -20.08 21.29 6.27
N ARG A 198 -19.94 19.98 6.55
CA ARG A 198 -21.06 19.02 6.53
C ARG A 198 -21.03 18.17 7.77
N PHE A 199 -22.14 17.50 8.04
CA PHE A 199 -22.14 16.48 9.06
C PHE A 199 -21.38 15.24 8.57
N VAL A 200 -20.92 14.45 9.51
CA VAL A 200 -20.33 13.13 9.26
C VAL A 200 -21.26 12.11 9.88
N ARG A 201 -21.67 11.10 9.11
CA ARG A 201 -22.39 9.93 9.65
C ARG A 201 -21.56 8.70 9.32
N PRO A 202 -20.70 8.24 10.24
CA PRO A 202 -19.87 7.10 9.96
C PRO A 202 -20.69 5.82 9.95
N LEU A 203 -20.14 4.82 9.28
CA LEU A 203 -20.63 3.45 9.27
C LEU A 203 -19.46 2.50 9.46
N ARG A 204 -19.81 1.24 9.69
CA ARG A 204 -18.91 0.10 9.61
C ARG A 204 -19.61 -1.04 8.86
N SER A 205 -18.80 -1.91 8.26
CA SER A 205 -19.31 -3.14 7.67
C SER A 205 -19.64 -4.12 8.80
N GLY A 206 -20.86 -4.65 8.81
CA GLY A 206 -21.33 -5.57 9.83
C GLY A 206 -20.64 -6.92 9.68
N ILE A 207 -19.99 -7.37 10.76
CA ILE A 207 -19.77 -8.80 11.00
C ILE A 207 -21.18 -9.39 11.13
N LEU A 208 -21.54 -10.32 10.24
CA LEU A 208 -22.74 -11.14 10.36
C LEU A 208 -22.91 -11.60 11.82
N GLN A 209 -23.89 -11.03 12.53
CA GLN A 209 -24.45 -11.65 13.73
C GLN A 209 -25.20 -12.92 13.30
N ARG A 210 -24.44 -13.98 13.03
CA ARG A 210 -24.88 -15.37 13.16
C ARG A 210 -23.84 -16.17 13.92
N LEU A 211 -23.62 -15.75 15.17
CA LEU A 211 -23.24 -16.69 16.22
C LEU A 211 -24.16 -16.39 17.40
N LYS A 212 -25.26 -17.14 17.48
CA LYS A 212 -26.08 -17.21 18.69
C LYS A 212 -25.19 -17.75 19.81
N GLY A 213 -25.21 -17.08 20.95
CA GLY A 213 -25.08 -17.66 22.30
C GLY A 213 -23.82 -18.49 22.60
N ASP A 214 -23.00 -17.94 23.49
CA ASP A 214 -22.24 -18.69 24.50
C ASP A 214 -21.00 -19.54 24.11
N GLU A 215 -20.57 -19.62 22.85
CA GLU A 215 -19.32 -20.35 22.52
C GLU A 215 -18.10 -19.49 22.11
N VAL A 216 -18.26 -18.18 21.88
CA VAL A 216 -17.16 -17.35 21.34
C VAL A 216 -16.14 -16.91 22.40
N SER A 217 -16.51 -16.94 23.69
CA SER A 217 -15.55 -16.70 24.78
C SER A 217 -14.55 -17.87 24.93
N SER A 218 -14.92 -19.10 24.55
CA SER A 218 -14.00 -20.24 24.55
C SER A 218 -13.19 -20.34 23.26
N ALA A 219 -13.76 -20.05 22.09
CA ALA A 219 -13.06 -20.26 20.82
C ALA A 219 -11.94 -19.23 20.53
N MET A 220 -12.02 -18.00 21.07
CA MET A 220 -10.93 -17.02 20.95
C MET A 220 -9.84 -17.19 22.03
N LEU A 221 -10.17 -17.76 23.19
CA LEU A 221 -9.18 -18.07 24.23
C LEU A 221 -8.49 -19.44 24.04
N GLN A 222 -8.96 -20.30 23.12
CA GLN A 222 -8.31 -21.58 22.82
C GLN A 222 -7.28 -21.49 21.67
N ASN A 223 -7.34 -20.44 20.83
CA ASN A 223 -6.36 -20.23 19.76
C ASN A 223 -5.13 -19.40 20.17
N GLU A 224 -5.13 -18.74 21.34
CA GLU A 224 -3.91 -18.15 21.92
C GLU A 224 -3.11 -19.12 22.80
N LYS A 225 -3.57 -20.37 22.98
CA LYS A 225 -2.83 -21.41 23.71
C LYS A 225 -2.19 -22.48 22.83
N LEU A 226 -2.32 -22.41 21.50
CA LEU A 226 -1.71 -23.38 20.57
C LEU A 226 -0.34 -22.96 20.02
N TRP A 227 0.18 -21.78 20.37
CA TRP A 227 1.53 -21.33 20.00
C TRP A 227 2.61 -21.60 21.05
N LEU A 228 2.31 -22.41 22.07
CA LEU A 228 3.26 -22.68 23.17
C LEU A 228 3.48 -24.17 23.53
N ILE A 229 2.98 -25.12 22.74
CA ILE A 229 3.31 -26.55 22.93
C ILE A 229 3.44 -27.27 21.58
N VAL A 230 4.53 -27.05 20.86
CA VAL A 230 5.17 -28.05 19.98
C VAL A 230 6.67 -27.74 19.91
N GLU A 231 7.38 -27.95 21.02
CA GLU A 231 8.76 -28.43 20.95
C GLU A 231 8.68 -29.97 21.04
N ASP A 232 9.49 -30.63 20.22
CA ASP A 232 9.75 -32.06 20.16
C ASP A 232 8.60 -32.98 19.69
N THR A 233 8.54 -33.22 18.37
CA THR A 233 8.52 -34.60 17.81
C THR A 233 8.82 -34.56 16.31
N GLU A 234 9.91 -35.19 15.91
CA GLU A 234 10.34 -35.34 14.52
C GLU A 234 9.33 -36.18 13.71
N MET A 235 8.86 -35.66 12.57
CA MET A 235 8.24 -36.45 11.51
C MET A 235 9.25 -36.78 10.40
N PRO A 236 9.26 -38.00 9.82
CA PRO A 236 10.28 -38.43 8.87
C PRO A 236 10.10 -37.81 7.48
N PRO A 237 11.18 -37.71 6.67
CA PRO A 237 11.18 -36.91 5.45
C PRO A 237 10.50 -37.65 4.28
N VAL A 238 9.61 -36.93 3.59
CA VAL A 238 9.08 -37.33 2.28
C VAL A 238 10.22 -37.23 1.24
N THR A 239 10.53 -38.35 0.58
CA THR A 239 11.66 -38.51 -0.34
C THR A 239 11.55 -37.68 -1.62
N ASP A 240 12.67 -37.12 -2.09
CA ASP A 240 12.79 -36.18 -3.24
C ASP A 240 12.30 -36.70 -4.60
N LEU A 241 11.96 -37.99 -4.73
CA LEU A 241 11.34 -38.53 -5.94
C LEU A 241 9.86 -38.16 -6.11
N GLN A 242 9.13 -37.90 -5.02
CA GLN A 242 7.72 -37.49 -5.10
C GLN A 242 7.57 -35.98 -5.36
N LYS A 243 8.57 -35.17 -5.01
CA LYS A 243 8.62 -33.75 -5.36
C LYS A 243 8.91 -33.52 -6.85
N ARG A 244 9.65 -34.42 -7.51
CA ARG A 244 9.98 -34.29 -8.95
C ARG A 244 8.81 -34.52 -9.89
N LYS A 245 7.84 -35.39 -9.57
CA LYS A 245 6.70 -35.66 -10.46
C LYS A 245 5.62 -34.57 -10.49
N ILE A 246 5.59 -33.67 -9.50
CA ILE A 246 4.63 -32.55 -9.45
C ILE A 246 5.18 -31.29 -10.15
N VAL A 247 6.51 -31.20 -10.30
CA VAL A 247 7.19 -30.03 -10.90
C VAL A 247 7.27 -30.11 -12.43
N ASP A 248 7.15 -31.29 -13.03
CA ASP A 248 7.22 -31.45 -14.50
C ASP A 248 5.90 -31.16 -15.25
N VAL A 249 4.80 -30.84 -14.55
CA VAL A 249 3.49 -30.51 -15.17
C VAL A 249 3.16 -29.02 -15.11
N ILE A 250 3.91 -28.20 -14.36
CA ILE A 250 3.74 -26.74 -14.33
C ILE A 250 5.12 -26.09 -14.51
N GLY A 251 5.59 -26.09 -15.76
CA GLY A 251 6.75 -25.30 -16.16
C GLY A 251 6.42 -23.81 -16.16
N ALA A 252 6.47 -23.16 -15.00
CA ALA A 252 6.63 -21.72 -14.88
C ALA A 252 8.06 -21.44 -14.41
N LYS A 253 8.93 -21.16 -15.36
CA LYS A 253 10.31 -20.68 -15.14
C LYS A 253 10.23 -19.43 -14.25
N GLU A 254 10.77 -19.47 -13.03
CA GLU A 254 10.93 -18.27 -12.20
C GLU A 254 11.80 -17.26 -12.98
N SER A 255 11.19 -16.20 -13.49
CA SER A 255 11.89 -15.12 -14.18
C SER A 255 12.64 -14.28 -13.14
N ASN A 256 13.97 -14.29 -13.20
CA ASN A 256 14.79 -13.42 -12.37
C ASN A 256 14.81 -12.03 -13.06
N VAL A 257 14.04 -11.08 -12.55
CA VAL A 257 14.02 -9.69 -13.05
C VAL A 257 15.26 -8.98 -12.49
N GLU A 258 16.10 -8.45 -13.38
CA GLU A 258 17.31 -7.71 -13.00
C GLU A 258 17.18 -6.28 -13.54
N LEU A 259 17.04 -5.32 -12.63
CA LEU A 259 16.92 -3.90 -12.93
C LEU A 259 18.22 -3.19 -12.57
N ARG A 260 18.57 -2.14 -13.32
CA ARG A 260 19.76 -1.33 -13.01
C ARG A 260 19.65 -0.66 -11.65
N SER A 261 20.71 -0.78 -10.86
CA SER A 261 20.79 -0.24 -9.49
C SER A 261 21.75 0.94 -9.32
N PHE A 262 22.30 1.49 -10.41
CA PHE A 262 23.23 2.64 -10.42
C PHE A 262 22.69 3.74 -11.32
N TYR A 263 22.90 5.01 -10.97
CA TYR A 263 22.41 6.13 -11.78
C TYR A 263 23.24 6.34 -13.06
N SER A 264 22.60 6.85 -14.10
CA SER A 264 23.21 7.21 -15.37
C SER A 264 22.64 8.52 -15.89
N ASP A 265 23.40 9.16 -16.77
CA ASP A 265 22.85 10.14 -17.70
C ASP A 265 22.21 9.38 -18.86
N LEU A 266 20.94 9.66 -19.16
CA LEU A 266 20.16 8.88 -20.13
C LEU A 266 19.55 9.81 -21.19
N SER A 267 19.70 9.43 -22.45
CA SER A 267 18.98 10.02 -23.57
C SER A 267 17.55 9.51 -23.66
N VAL A 268 16.66 10.28 -24.29
CA VAL A 268 15.27 9.86 -24.55
C VAL A 268 15.21 8.53 -25.30
N SER A 269 16.11 8.29 -26.26
CA SER A 269 16.16 7.03 -27.01
C SER A 269 16.54 5.81 -26.16
N GLU A 270 17.43 5.98 -25.18
CA GLU A 270 17.79 4.91 -24.24
C GLU A 270 16.62 4.61 -23.31
N VAL A 271 15.91 5.65 -22.85
CA VAL A 271 14.70 5.52 -22.02
C VAL A 271 13.58 4.80 -22.77
N GLN A 272 13.36 5.14 -24.04
CA GLN A 272 12.37 4.47 -24.90
C GLN A 272 12.75 3.02 -25.26
N SER A 273 13.97 2.59 -24.95
CA SER A 273 14.47 1.23 -25.20
C SER A 273 14.64 0.41 -23.91
N MET A 274 14.13 0.92 -22.77
CA MET A 274 14.28 0.23 -21.49
C MET A 274 13.57 -1.14 -21.49
N PRO A 275 14.22 -2.17 -20.90
CA PRO A 275 13.60 -3.48 -20.80
C PRO A 275 12.40 -3.42 -19.85
N TYR A 276 11.54 -4.42 -19.96
CA TYR A 276 10.37 -4.59 -19.10
C TYR A 276 9.29 -3.52 -19.19
N ILE A 277 9.36 -2.58 -20.13
CA ILE A 277 8.34 -1.56 -20.34
C ILE A 277 7.64 -1.77 -21.69
N SER A 278 6.31 -1.71 -21.69
CA SER A 278 5.49 -1.62 -22.89
C SER A 278 5.13 -0.16 -23.15
N ILE A 279 5.65 0.41 -24.23
CA ILE A 279 5.38 1.79 -24.64
C ILE A 279 4.08 1.82 -25.47
N ARG A 280 3.16 2.72 -25.08
CA ARG A 280 1.91 3.00 -25.80
C ARG A 280 2.07 4.13 -26.81
N SER A 281 2.88 5.13 -26.46
CA SER A 281 3.19 6.28 -27.32
C SER A 281 4.56 6.83 -26.92
N ASP A 282 5.43 7.03 -27.90
CA ASP A 282 6.72 7.68 -27.75
C ASP A 282 6.58 9.20 -27.94
N GLU A 283 7.37 9.96 -27.20
CA GLU A 283 7.32 11.42 -27.22
C GLU A 283 8.73 12.00 -27.22
N LYS A 284 8.91 13.23 -27.71
CA LYS A 284 10.23 13.88 -27.72
C LYS A 284 10.83 14.08 -26.33
N TRP A 285 9.99 14.03 -25.31
CA TRP A 285 10.35 14.23 -23.91
C TRP A 285 10.39 12.92 -23.11
N GLY A 286 10.05 11.78 -23.70
CA GLY A 286 9.95 10.50 -22.99
C GLY A 286 8.93 9.55 -23.62
N PHE A 287 7.99 9.01 -22.84
CA PHE A 287 6.94 8.13 -23.36
C PHE A 287 5.75 7.96 -22.40
N TYR A 288 4.64 7.45 -22.92
CA TYR A 288 3.55 6.83 -22.16
C TYR A 288 3.65 5.32 -22.24
N GLY A 289 3.59 4.61 -21.12
CA GLY A 289 3.87 3.18 -21.06
C GLY A 289 3.48 2.54 -19.73
N TYR A 290 3.86 1.28 -19.56
CA TYR A 290 3.62 0.52 -18.33
C TYR A 290 4.58 -0.67 -18.23
N SER A 291 4.75 -1.16 -17.01
CA SER A 291 5.55 -2.33 -16.68
C SER A 291 4.94 -3.62 -17.22
N THR A 292 5.81 -4.50 -17.70
CA THR A 292 5.47 -5.87 -18.11
C THR A 292 5.83 -6.90 -17.03
N ILE A 293 6.42 -6.45 -15.91
CA ILE A 293 6.75 -7.30 -14.77
C ILE A 293 5.48 -7.64 -14.01
N LYS A 294 5.35 -8.91 -13.64
CA LYS A 294 4.32 -9.37 -12.69
C LYS A 294 4.85 -9.20 -11.27
N HIS A 295 4.61 -8.05 -10.69
CA HIS A 295 5.09 -7.70 -9.36
C HIS A 295 4.47 -8.57 -8.26
N LYS A 296 5.18 -8.68 -7.12
CA LYS A 296 4.71 -9.40 -5.94
C LYS A 296 4.95 -8.54 -4.71
N TYR A 297 4.15 -7.48 -4.60
CA TYR A 297 4.24 -6.52 -3.51
C TYR A 297 3.72 -7.08 -2.19
N GLU A 298 4.46 -6.80 -1.13
CA GLU A 298 4.13 -7.15 0.25
C GLU A 298 4.30 -5.91 1.12
N LYS A 299 3.20 -5.45 1.74
CA LYS A 299 3.25 -4.38 2.74
C LYS A 299 3.85 -4.95 4.02
N SER A 300 4.83 -4.26 4.59
CA SER A 300 5.47 -4.67 5.84
C SER A 300 5.63 -3.47 6.78
N TYR A 301 5.60 -3.74 8.08
CA TYR A 301 5.82 -2.76 9.14
C TYR A 301 7.11 -3.12 9.87
N LEU A 302 8.18 -2.36 9.59
CA LEU A 302 9.53 -2.65 10.07
C LEU A 302 10.00 -1.49 10.94
N ASN A 303 10.39 -1.79 12.18
CA ASN A 303 10.96 -0.82 13.12
C ASN A 303 10.12 0.47 13.29
N GLY A 304 8.80 0.35 13.24
CA GLY A 304 7.89 1.49 13.38
C GLY A 304 7.47 2.17 12.07
N ASP A 305 8.00 1.72 10.93
CA ASP A 305 7.86 2.36 9.62
C ASP A 305 7.23 1.43 8.57
N ASN A 306 6.44 1.98 7.65
CA ASN A 306 5.79 1.23 6.58
C ASN A 306 6.67 1.11 5.33
N VAL A 307 6.91 -0.12 4.88
CA VAL A 307 7.65 -0.40 3.64
C VAL A 307 6.84 -1.30 2.71
N VAL A 308 7.21 -1.31 1.43
CA VAL A 308 6.69 -2.24 0.43
C VAL A 308 7.84 -3.07 -0.11
N ILE A 309 7.79 -4.38 0.06
CA ILE A 309 8.78 -5.32 -0.48
C ILE A 309 8.22 -5.88 -1.79
N ASP A 310 8.94 -5.70 -2.89
CA ASP A 310 8.62 -6.34 -4.15
C ASP A 310 9.47 -7.61 -4.32
N ASN A 311 8.84 -8.76 -4.11
CA ASN A 311 9.51 -10.04 -4.20
C ASN A 311 9.92 -10.42 -5.64
N ALA A 312 9.32 -9.79 -6.66
CA ALA A 312 9.67 -10.03 -8.07
C ALA A 312 11.03 -9.40 -8.45
N THR A 313 11.26 -8.17 -7.99
CA THR A 313 12.48 -7.39 -8.29
C THR A 313 13.54 -7.46 -7.18
N GLY A 314 13.17 -7.90 -5.98
CA GLY A 314 14.05 -7.90 -4.81
C GLY A 314 14.31 -6.49 -4.27
N LEU A 315 13.41 -5.55 -4.57
CA LEU A 315 13.48 -4.17 -4.09
C LEU A 315 12.57 -3.97 -2.88
N MET A 316 12.96 -3.04 -2.02
CA MET A 316 12.14 -2.56 -0.92
C MET A 316 11.99 -1.05 -1.06
N TRP A 317 10.76 -0.59 -0.92
CA TRP A 317 10.34 0.77 -1.21
C TRP A 317 9.76 1.44 0.03
N HIS A 318 9.98 2.75 0.12
CA HIS A 318 9.28 3.59 1.08
C HIS A 318 7.81 3.71 0.65
N GLN A 319 6.87 3.30 1.51
CA GLN A 319 5.46 3.19 1.12
C GLN A 319 4.80 4.53 0.76
N SER A 320 5.11 5.58 1.53
CA SER A 320 4.44 6.90 1.38
C SER A 320 5.32 8.00 0.80
N GLY A 321 6.52 7.68 0.30
CA GLY A 321 7.49 8.68 -0.12
C GLY A 321 7.65 9.88 0.83
N SER A 322 7.88 11.07 0.27
CA SER A 322 7.93 12.33 1.00
C SER A 322 6.58 13.06 0.98
N ASP A 323 6.21 13.69 2.10
CA ASP A 323 4.97 14.46 2.24
C ASP A 323 4.96 15.82 1.50
N LYS A 324 6.11 16.24 0.98
CA LYS A 324 6.27 17.54 0.30
C LYS A 324 6.91 17.35 -1.05
N TYR A 325 6.46 18.14 -2.00
CA TYR A 325 7.14 18.35 -3.27
C TYR A 325 8.45 19.11 -3.01
N MET A 326 9.51 18.71 -3.70
CA MET A 326 10.83 19.32 -3.53
C MET A 326 11.63 19.28 -4.84
N GLY A 327 12.60 20.18 -4.98
CA GLY A 327 13.48 20.20 -6.14
C GLY A 327 14.42 18.99 -6.13
N TRP A 328 15.00 18.64 -7.27
CA TRP A 328 15.83 17.43 -7.38
C TRP A 328 17.05 17.42 -6.43
N SER A 329 17.69 18.58 -6.21
CA SER A 329 18.78 18.72 -5.23
C SER A 329 18.29 18.51 -3.78
N GLU A 330 17.08 18.98 -3.48
CA GLU A 330 16.45 18.82 -2.17
C GLU A 330 16.02 17.37 -1.93
N ALA A 331 15.58 16.68 -2.98
CA ALA A 331 15.26 15.25 -2.95
C ALA A 331 16.47 14.41 -2.51
N LYS A 332 17.64 14.67 -3.09
CA LYS A 332 18.90 14.02 -2.68
C LYS A 332 19.22 14.29 -1.20
N LYS A 333 19.03 15.54 -0.74
CA LYS A 333 19.22 15.91 0.68
C LYS A 333 18.19 15.22 1.58
N TRP A 334 16.95 15.05 1.13
CA TRP A 334 15.88 14.38 1.86
C TRP A 334 16.22 12.91 2.09
N VAL A 335 16.66 12.19 1.05
CA VAL A 335 17.10 10.78 1.17
C VAL A 335 18.28 10.65 2.13
N LYS A 336 19.24 11.59 2.09
CA LYS A 336 20.36 11.61 3.05
C LYS A 336 19.87 11.74 4.50
N ARG A 337 18.86 12.59 4.76
CA ARG A 337 18.24 12.72 6.09
C ARG A 337 17.47 11.46 6.49
N LEU A 338 16.79 10.80 5.55
CA LEU A 338 16.11 9.53 5.79
C LEU A 338 17.10 8.46 6.26
N ASN A 339 18.23 8.33 5.56
CA ASN A 339 19.29 7.40 5.94
C ASN A 339 19.87 7.73 7.31
N ASN A 340 20.14 9.00 7.62
CA ASN A 340 20.66 9.38 8.94
C ASN A 340 19.71 8.98 10.09
N LYS A 341 18.40 8.93 9.84
CA LYS A 341 17.39 8.49 10.81
C LYS A 341 17.27 6.97 10.94
N GLY A 342 17.80 6.20 9.97
CA GLY A 342 17.68 4.74 9.98
C GLY A 342 16.25 4.27 9.73
N TYR A 343 15.53 4.87 8.76
CA TYR A 343 14.14 4.51 8.46
C TYR A 343 13.97 3.01 8.24
N ALA A 344 13.00 2.42 8.93
CA ALA A 344 12.75 0.98 8.97
C ALA A 344 13.97 0.13 9.40
N GLY A 345 14.92 0.71 10.14
CA GLY A 345 16.19 0.07 10.54
C GLY A 345 17.25 0.02 9.43
N HIS A 346 17.08 0.82 8.36
CA HIS A 346 17.94 0.80 7.17
C HIS A 346 18.53 2.18 6.84
N TYR A 347 19.75 2.16 6.29
CA TYR A 347 20.59 3.35 6.07
C TYR A 347 21.09 3.48 4.61
N ASP A 348 20.58 2.62 3.73
CA ASP A 348 20.96 2.44 2.34
C ASP A 348 19.83 2.80 1.37
N TRP A 349 18.87 3.63 1.80
CA TRP A 349 17.82 4.18 0.95
C TRP A 349 18.43 5.13 -0.10
N ARG A 350 17.92 5.06 -1.32
CA ARG A 350 18.35 5.90 -2.44
C ARG A 350 17.14 6.35 -3.27
N LEU A 351 17.32 7.34 -4.14
CA LEU A 351 16.34 7.56 -5.20
C LEU A 351 16.29 6.30 -6.09
N PRO A 352 15.15 5.99 -6.69
CA PRO A 352 15.10 4.91 -7.66
C PRO A 352 15.89 5.29 -8.91
N THR A 353 16.44 4.31 -9.60
CA THR A 353 16.78 4.52 -11.01
C THR A 353 15.48 4.70 -11.79
N LEU A 354 15.55 5.33 -12.95
CA LEU A 354 14.40 5.49 -13.82
C LEU A 354 13.83 4.14 -14.23
N GLU A 355 14.69 3.15 -14.48
CA GLU A 355 14.25 1.80 -14.81
C GLU A 355 13.42 1.20 -13.66
N GLU A 356 13.89 1.28 -12.41
CA GLU A 356 13.14 0.83 -11.24
C GLU A 356 11.82 1.59 -11.06
N ALA A 357 11.85 2.92 -11.21
CA ALA A 357 10.67 3.76 -11.04
C ALA A 357 9.60 3.51 -12.12
N ALA A 358 10.01 3.33 -13.38
CA ALA A 358 9.11 3.07 -14.50
C ALA A 358 8.42 1.71 -14.37
N THR A 359 9.06 0.72 -13.72
CA THR A 359 8.43 -0.57 -13.48
C THR A 359 7.27 -0.50 -12.48
N LEU A 360 7.17 0.57 -11.67
CA LEU A 360 6.00 0.76 -10.81
C LEU A 360 4.74 1.18 -11.59
N ILE A 361 4.87 1.51 -12.89
CA ILE A 361 3.72 1.91 -13.71
C ILE A 361 2.89 0.67 -14.06
N GLU A 362 1.73 0.49 -13.43
CA GLU A 362 0.90 -0.70 -13.64
C GLU A 362 0.11 -0.66 -14.98
N PRO A 363 -0.03 -1.80 -15.69
CA PRO A 363 -0.93 -1.93 -16.82
C PRO A 363 -2.40 -1.74 -16.41
N GLY A 364 -3.23 -1.37 -17.39
CA GLY A 364 -4.68 -1.30 -17.21
C GLY A 364 -5.16 0.03 -16.62
N GLU A 365 -6.35 0.01 -16.03
CA GLU A 365 -7.02 1.20 -15.51
C GLU A 365 -6.31 1.78 -14.29
N ARG A 366 -6.31 3.11 -14.17
CA ARG A 366 -5.75 3.82 -13.02
C ARG A 366 -6.46 3.42 -11.73
N ILE A 367 -5.71 2.96 -10.74
CA ILE A 367 -6.22 2.72 -9.39
C ILE A 367 -5.94 3.96 -8.55
N ASN A 368 -6.98 4.53 -7.91
CA ASN A 368 -6.90 5.82 -7.21
C ASN A 368 -6.36 6.96 -8.09
N GLY A 369 -6.65 6.92 -9.39
CA GLY A 369 -6.18 7.92 -10.33
C GLY A 369 -4.68 7.81 -10.63
N LEU A 370 -4.01 6.71 -10.32
CA LEU A 370 -2.62 6.47 -10.68
C LEU A 370 -2.46 5.07 -11.28
N HIS A 371 -1.58 4.91 -12.26
CA HIS A 371 -1.07 3.64 -12.75
C HIS A 371 0.02 3.12 -11.79
N ILE A 372 -0.33 2.80 -10.55
CA ILE A 372 0.59 2.19 -9.57
C ILE A 372 -0.20 1.26 -8.64
N ASP A 373 0.46 0.21 -8.13
CA ASP A 373 -0.18 -0.74 -7.23
C ASP A 373 -0.60 -0.11 -5.90
N THR A 374 -1.73 -0.58 -5.36
CA THR A 374 -2.29 -0.18 -4.05
C THR A 374 -1.40 -0.49 -2.85
N ALA A 375 -0.30 -1.23 -3.06
CA ALA A 375 0.79 -1.41 -2.12
C ALA A 375 1.37 -0.06 -1.68
N PHE A 376 1.39 0.91 -2.59
CA PHE A 376 1.97 2.23 -2.42
C PHE A 376 0.93 3.29 -2.09
N ASP A 377 1.36 4.35 -1.40
CA ASP A 377 0.52 5.52 -1.13
C ASP A 377 0.34 6.38 -2.39
N ILE A 378 -0.81 7.04 -2.47
CA ILE A 378 -1.28 7.79 -3.64
C ILE A 378 -0.77 9.23 -3.69
N ASN A 379 -0.13 9.69 -2.60
CA ASN A 379 0.39 11.04 -2.49
C ASN A 379 1.61 11.29 -3.41
N GLN A 380 2.10 10.25 -4.08
CA GLN A 380 3.21 10.32 -5.02
C GLN A 380 2.74 10.15 -6.47
N SER A 381 2.02 11.14 -6.98
CA SER A 381 1.61 11.15 -8.41
C SER A 381 2.80 11.34 -9.35
N TRP A 382 3.88 11.94 -8.84
CA TRP A 382 5.10 12.27 -9.58
C TRP A 382 6.32 12.01 -8.72
N ILE A 383 7.27 11.19 -9.19
CA ILE A 383 8.49 10.91 -8.42
C ILE A 383 9.76 11.26 -9.17
N TRP A 384 10.69 11.89 -8.45
CA TRP A 384 12.06 12.04 -8.92
C TRP A 384 12.79 10.70 -8.96
N THR A 385 13.57 10.50 -10.02
CA THR A 385 14.58 9.43 -10.11
C THR A 385 15.97 10.00 -9.82
N GLY A 386 16.96 9.13 -9.65
CA GLY A 386 18.36 9.55 -9.55
C GLY A 386 19.07 9.75 -10.89
N ASP A 387 18.43 9.45 -12.01
CA ASP A 387 19.02 9.56 -13.35
C ASP A 387 18.90 10.98 -13.91
N SER A 388 19.91 11.41 -14.67
CA SER A 388 19.94 12.72 -15.33
C SER A 388 19.56 12.62 -16.81
N CYS A 389 19.17 13.75 -17.38
CA CYS A 389 18.98 13.96 -18.81
C CYS A 389 19.81 15.17 -19.25
N GLY A 390 21.08 14.93 -19.58
CA GLY A 390 22.04 16.00 -19.84
C GLY A 390 22.41 16.79 -18.58
N PRO A 391 23.04 17.96 -18.73
CA PRO A 391 23.60 18.71 -17.60
C PRO A 391 22.54 19.32 -16.67
N ASP A 392 21.37 19.67 -17.22
CA ASP A 392 20.34 20.46 -16.53
C ASP A 392 19.02 19.69 -16.36
N GLY A 393 18.97 18.40 -16.70
CA GLY A 393 17.74 17.59 -16.65
C GLY A 393 17.83 16.44 -15.65
N ALA A 394 16.70 16.07 -15.07
CA ALA A 394 16.54 14.84 -14.32
C ALA A 394 15.28 14.11 -14.77
N TRP A 395 15.35 12.78 -14.77
CA TRP A 395 14.22 11.93 -15.12
C TRP A 395 13.27 11.76 -13.95
N ASP A 396 12.00 11.61 -14.28
CA ASP A 396 10.93 11.48 -13.32
C ASP A 396 9.77 10.65 -13.92
N VAL A 397 8.92 10.12 -13.04
CA VAL A 397 7.83 9.21 -13.41
C VAL A 397 6.51 9.76 -12.92
N GLU A 398 5.57 9.95 -13.84
CA GLU A 398 4.21 10.38 -13.58
C GLU A 398 3.27 9.16 -13.60
N PHE A 399 2.86 8.73 -12.40
CA PHE A 399 1.88 7.65 -12.30
C PHE A 399 0.49 8.08 -12.71
N GLY A 400 0.24 9.39 -12.83
CA GLY A 400 -1.02 9.89 -13.37
C GLY A 400 -1.27 9.28 -14.74
N ASN A 401 -0.56 9.75 -15.75
CA ASN A 401 -0.82 9.30 -17.12
C ASN A 401 -0.05 8.03 -17.49
N GLY A 402 0.75 7.49 -16.57
CA GLY A 402 1.63 6.35 -16.84
C GLY A 402 2.73 6.78 -17.81
N SER A 403 3.40 7.88 -17.47
CA SER A 403 4.36 8.55 -18.33
C SER A 403 5.72 8.65 -17.65
N VAL A 404 6.74 8.64 -18.48
CA VAL A 404 8.13 8.90 -18.14
C VAL A 404 8.56 10.14 -18.89
N HIS A 405 9.21 11.07 -18.20
CA HIS A 405 9.79 12.26 -18.82
C HIS A 405 10.96 12.79 -18.02
N TRP A 406 11.58 13.83 -18.55
CA TRP A 406 12.62 14.58 -17.88
C TRP A 406 12.19 16.03 -17.67
N SER A 407 12.72 16.62 -16.62
CA SER A 407 12.38 17.96 -16.19
C SER A 407 13.66 18.76 -15.93
N ASN A 408 13.64 20.05 -16.24
CA ASN A 408 14.78 20.92 -15.97
C ASN A 408 14.92 21.12 -14.45
N ILE A 409 16.09 20.82 -13.90
CA ILE A 409 16.35 20.85 -12.45
C ILE A 409 16.62 22.26 -11.91
N SER A 410 16.86 23.23 -12.79
CA SER A 410 17.07 24.64 -12.45
C SER A 410 15.76 25.45 -12.45
N ASP A 411 14.68 24.88 -12.97
CA ASP A 411 13.37 25.52 -12.98
C ASP A 411 12.68 25.37 -11.61
N ASP A 412 12.47 26.51 -10.94
CA ASP A 412 11.79 26.63 -9.64
C ASP A 412 10.28 26.32 -9.70
N ILE A 413 9.79 25.63 -10.73
CA ILE A 413 8.41 25.13 -10.83
C ILE A 413 8.34 23.60 -10.80
N ASN A 414 9.47 22.91 -10.99
CA ASN A 414 9.53 21.46 -11.04
C ASN A 414 9.81 20.90 -9.63
N TYR A 415 8.73 20.72 -8.87
CA TYR A 415 8.79 20.07 -7.57
C TYR A 415 8.01 18.76 -7.63
N TYR A 416 8.71 17.65 -7.42
CA TYR A 416 8.13 16.30 -7.34
C TYR A 416 8.42 15.69 -5.98
N VAL A 417 7.72 14.61 -5.66
CA VAL A 417 7.95 13.91 -4.40
C VAL A 417 9.01 12.83 -4.57
N VAL A 418 9.46 12.28 -3.45
CA VAL A 418 10.55 11.31 -3.41
C VAL A 418 10.01 9.98 -2.92
N ARG A 419 10.23 8.91 -3.68
CA ARG A 419 9.92 7.54 -3.24
C ARG A 419 11.20 6.71 -3.17
N PRO A 420 11.89 6.69 -2.03
CA PRO A 420 13.14 5.95 -1.91
C PRO A 420 12.96 4.46 -2.09
N VAL A 421 14.02 3.85 -2.62
CA VAL A 421 14.16 2.41 -2.80
C VAL A 421 15.49 1.93 -2.22
N ARG A 422 15.54 0.64 -1.87
CA ARG A 422 16.77 -0.07 -1.51
C ARG A 422 16.71 -1.50 -2.04
N THR A 423 17.87 -2.12 -2.20
CA THR A 423 17.98 -3.51 -2.64
C THR A 423 17.94 -4.45 -1.44
N VAL A 424 17.09 -5.48 -1.50
CA VAL A 424 17.06 -6.55 -0.49
C VAL A 424 18.08 -7.60 -0.86
N LYS A 425 19.17 -7.70 -0.07
CA LYS A 425 20.15 -8.78 -0.25
C LYS A 425 19.49 -10.13 0.06
N ARG A 426 19.14 -10.89 -0.97
CA ARG A 426 18.76 -12.30 -0.81
C ARG A 426 19.96 -13.03 -0.18
N ARG A 427 19.78 -13.68 0.97
CA ARG A 427 20.75 -14.66 1.46
C ARG A 427 20.85 -15.73 0.38
N LYS A 428 21.99 -15.79 -0.35
CA LYS A 428 22.31 -16.98 -1.13
C LYS A 428 22.33 -18.13 -0.15
N VAL A 429 21.31 -18.98 -0.18
CA VAL A 429 21.43 -20.32 0.40
C VAL A 429 22.53 -20.98 -0.42
N LEU A 430 23.75 -20.97 0.12
CA LEU A 430 24.82 -21.80 -0.39
C LEU A 430 24.28 -23.23 -0.31
N LYS A 431 23.87 -23.78 -1.47
CA LYS A 431 23.72 -25.21 -1.62
C LYS A 431 25.11 -25.78 -1.31
N THR A 432 25.26 -26.30 -0.10
CA THR A 432 26.40 -27.15 0.20
C THR A 432 26.17 -28.41 -0.60
N ASP A 433 26.92 -28.55 -1.70
CA ASP A 433 27.02 -29.80 -2.43
C ASP A 433 27.57 -30.86 -1.48
N LYS A 434 26.68 -31.60 -0.83
CA LYS A 434 27.01 -32.92 -0.28
C LYS A 434 27.04 -33.91 -1.43
N SER A 435 28.14 -33.90 -2.19
CA SER A 435 28.58 -35.09 -2.90
C SER A 435 30.11 -35.15 -2.97
N LYS A 436 30.68 -35.91 -2.03
CA LYS A 436 31.72 -36.94 -2.22
C LYS A 436 32.27 -37.30 -0.85
N GLY A 437 32.01 -38.54 -0.44
CA GLY A 437 32.77 -39.15 0.62
C GLY A 437 34.16 -39.51 0.10
N GLU A 438 35.18 -39.37 0.94
CA GLU A 438 36.14 -40.43 1.23
C GLU A 438 37.02 -40.08 2.44
N ASN A 439 37.09 -41.06 3.33
CA ASN A 439 37.94 -41.30 4.50
C ASN A 439 39.34 -40.63 4.56
N ARG A 440 39.72 -40.09 5.73
CA ARG A 440 40.62 -40.77 6.72
C ARG A 440 41.09 -39.84 7.88
N THR A 441 41.10 -40.46 9.07
CA THR A 441 41.99 -40.30 10.24
C THR A 441 42.03 -39.02 11.08
N SER A 442 41.40 -39.13 12.26
CA SER A 442 41.87 -38.76 13.62
C SER A 442 43.08 -37.83 13.80
N SER A 443 42.87 -36.70 14.48
CA SER A 443 43.49 -36.39 15.80
C SER A 443 43.04 -35.01 16.34
N THR A 444 42.48 -35.03 17.56
CA THR A 444 42.62 -34.05 18.66
C THR A 444 42.58 -32.54 18.39
N GLY A 445 41.68 -31.84 19.11
CA GLY A 445 41.89 -30.42 19.45
C GLY A 445 40.62 -29.63 19.73
N ILE A 446 40.30 -29.45 21.01
CA ILE A 446 39.26 -28.55 21.53
C ILE A 446 39.54 -27.10 21.08
N ASN A 447 38.53 -26.40 20.55
CA ASN A 447 38.29 -25.00 20.94
C ASN A 447 36.89 -24.52 20.58
N LYS A 448 36.23 -23.96 21.60
CA LYS A 448 34.98 -23.18 21.51
C LYS A 448 35.20 -22.01 20.54
N GLY A 449 34.30 -21.85 19.57
CA GLY A 449 34.36 -20.76 18.60
C GLY A 449 32.97 -20.22 18.34
N VAL A 450 32.67 -19.09 18.98
CA VAL A 450 31.56 -18.17 18.66
C VAL A 450 31.55 -17.94 17.14
N VAL A 451 30.44 -18.26 16.48
CA VAL A 451 30.26 -17.90 15.07
C VAL A 451 29.96 -16.41 15.03
N LEU A 452 31.03 -15.63 14.87
CA LEU A 452 30.98 -14.23 14.46
C LEU A 452 30.39 -14.18 13.05
N GLU A 453 29.17 -13.67 12.92
CA GLU A 453 28.64 -13.19 11.64
C GLU A 453 29.63 -12.17 11.05
N ARG A 454 30.12 -12.46 9.84
CA ARG A 454 30.98 -11.57 9.06
C ARG A 454 30.23 -10.27 8.76
N LYS A 455 30.53 -9.23 9.54
CA LYS A 455 30.19 -7.85 9.24
C LYS A 455 31.17 -7.35 8.18
N THR A 456 30.65 -6.94 7.02
CA THR A 456 31.46 -6.28 5.98
C THR A 456 31.82 -4.88 6.48
N TYR A 457 33.04 -4.70 6.99
CA TYR A 457 33.60 -3.42 7.43
C TYR A 457 34.66 -2.93 6.44
N ASN A 458 34.27 -2.72 5.18
CA ASN A 458 35.20 -2.20 4.20
C ASN A 458 35.53 -0.73 4.56
N VAL A 459 36.82 -0.43 4.69
CA VAL A 459 37.33 0.92 4.96
C VAL A 459 38.29 1.35 3.85
N PHE A 460 38.38 2.65 3.61
CA PHE A 460 39.04 3.21 2.43
C PHE A 460 40.08 4.25 2.82
N THR A 461 41.27 4.22 2.24
CA THR A 461 42.25 5.33 2.31
C THR A 461 42.35 6.01 0.96
N GLN A 462 42.61 7.33 0.94
CA GLN A 462 43.08 7.97 -0.30
C GLN A 462 44.53 7.58 -0.54
N LYS A 463 44.95 7.42 -1.79
CA LYS A 463 46.31 6.95 -2.13
C LYS A 463 47.44 7.79 -1.52
N ASP A 464 47.19 9.09 -1.29
CA ASP A 464 48.14 10.05 -0.73
C ASP A 464 47.85 10.42 0.74
N SER A 465 46.89 9.73 1.38
CA SER A 465 46.51 9.94 2.78
C SER A 465 46.62 8.64 3.54
N ASN A 466 47.27 8.69 4.70
CA ASN A 466 47.22 7.57 5.63
C ASN A 466 45.91 7.54 6.43
N VAL A 467 44.96 8.45 6.22
CA VAL A 467 43.69 8.40 6.96
C VAL A 467 42.72 7.43 6.28
N TYR A 468 42.25 6.43 7.02
CA TYR A 468 41.19 5.53 6.55
C TYR A 468 39.81 6.00 7.02
N HIS A 469 38.84 5.81 6.14
CA HIS A 469 37.49 6.33 6.24
C HIS A 469 36.50 5.18 6.05
N LYS A 470 35.33 5.29 6.68
CA LYS A 470 34.18 4.42 6.36
C LYS A 470 33.60 4.85 5.01
N MET A 471 32.93 3.94 4.31
CA MET A 471 32.37 4.18 2.95
C MET A 471 31.52 5.46 2.81
N ASN A 472 30.91 5.92 3.91
CA ASN A 472 30.03 7.10 3.93
C ASN A 472 30.66 8.33 4.63
N CYS A 473 31.98 8.39 4.77
CA CYS A 473 32.65 9.49 5.46
C CYS A 473 32.53 10.80 4.68
N SER A 474 31.99 11.85 5.30
CA SER A 474 31.76 13.15 4.62
C SER A 474 33.03 13.89 4.20
N VAL A 475 34.20 13.43 4.65
CA VAL A 475 35.53 13.99 4.33
C VAL A 475 36.21 13.24 3.18
N LEU A 476 35.67 12.09 2.75
CA LEU A 476 36.11 11.43 1.52
C LEU A 476 35.65 12.27 0.33
N TYR A 477 36.52 13.17 -0.14
CA TYR A 477 36.33 13.82 -1.43
C TYR A 477 36.45 12.76 -2.52
N ASN A 478 35.44 12.71 -3.39
CA ASN A 478 35.28 11.71 -4.42
C ASN A 478 36.35 11.92 -5.52
N THR A 479 37.55 11.39 -5.31
CA THR A 479 38.69 11.56 -6.22
C THR A 479 39.31 10.22 -6.59
N GLY A 480 38.55 9.33 -7.23
CA GLY A 480 39.02 8.27 -8.15
C GLY A 480 40.11 7.26 -7.74
N ASN A 481 40.73 7.37 -6.56
CA ASN A 481 41.96 6.67 -6.17
C ASN A 481 41.89 6.26 -4.69
N LEU A 482 40.93 5.40 -4.36
CA LEU A 482 40.78 4.84 -3.02
C LEU A 482 41.41 3.44 -2.96
N VAL A 483 42.11 3.15 -1.87
CA VAL A 483 42.59 1.81 -1.52
C VAL A 483 41.63 1.24 -0.49
N GLU A 484 41.07 0.07 -0.78
CA GLU A 484 40.12 -0.62 0.08
C GLU A 484 40.82 -1.64 0.99
N TYR A 485 40.42 -1.68 2.24
CA TYR A 485 40.85 -2.68 3.22
C TYR A 485 39.62 -3.40 3.80
N GLU A 486 39.76 -4.70 4.01
CA GLU A 486 38.67 -5.56 4.53
C GLU A 486 38.29 -5.23 5.98
N SER A 487 39.18 -4.55 6.72
CA SER A 487 38.93 -4.14 8.10
C SER A 487 39.76 -2.91 8.52
N PRO A 488 39.30 -2.16 9.55
CA PRO A 488 40.11 -1.12 10.20
C PRO A 488 41.47 -1.62 10.71
N GLN A 489 41.54 -2.89 11.14
CA GLN A 489 42.78 -3.51 11.63
C GLN A 489 43.78 -3.70 10.48
N ASP A 490 43.32 -4.06 9.29
CA ASP A 490 44.18 -4.23 8.13
C ASP A 490 44.63 -2.89 7.55
N ALA A 491 43.75 -1.89 7.56
CA ALA A 491 44.13 -0.51 7.27
C ALA A 491 45.19 0.00 8.26
N GLY A 492 45.04 -0.29 9.56
CA GLY A 492 46.03 0.05 10.59
C GLY A 492 47.39 -0.62 10.38
N LYS A 493 47.43 -1.90 10.00
CA LYS A 493 48.68 -2.62 9.66
C LYS A 493 49.38 -2.02 8.44
N ALA A 494 48.62 -1.44 7.50
CA ALA A 494 49.15 -0.73 6.34
C ALA A 494 49.57 0.72 6.65
N GLY A 495 49.59 1.12 7.93
CA GLY A 495 49.97 2.47 8.37
C GLY A 495 48.82 3.48 8.39
N GLY A 496 47.58 3.01 8.25
CA GLY A 496 46.39 3.84 8.23
C GLY A 496 45.94 4.34 9.61
N LEU A 497 45.62 5.63 9.73
CA LEU A 497 45.05 6.27 10.90
C LEU A 497 43.52 6.40 10.78
N PRO A 498 42.74 6.18 11.85
CA PRO A 498 41.29 6.36 11.80
C PRO A 498 40.93 7.83 11.55
N CYS A 499 39.98 8.06 10.65
CA CYS A 499 39.41 9.40 10.49
C CYS A 499 38.64 9.81 11.76
N ASN A 500 39.07 10.91 12.40
CA ASN A 500 38.41 11.47 13.58
C ASN A 500 36.93 11.83 13.38
N TYR A 501 36.46 12.01 12.14
CA TYR A 501 35.03 12.22 11.87
C TYR A 501 34.23 10.91 11.82
N CYS A 502 34.85 9.83 11.38
CA CYS A 502 34.20 8.54 11.13
C CYS A 502 34.44 7.53 12.25
N ASN A 503 35.41 7.84 13.11
CA ASN A 503 35.76 7.13 14.34
C ASN A 503 36.44 8.12 15.32
N PRO A 504 35.69 9.07 15.92
CA PRO A 504 36.21 10.08 16.85
C PRO A 504 36.83 9.52 18.13
#